data_AF-A0A934VSY0-F1
#
_entry.id   AF-A0A934VSY0-F1
#
_cell.length_a   1.000
_cell.length_b   1.000
_cell.length_c   1.000
_cell.angle_alpha   90.00
_cell.angle_beta   90.00
_cell.angle_gamma   90.00
#
_symmetry.space_group_name_H-M   'P 1'
#
loop_
_entity.id
_entity.type
_entity.pdbx_description
1 polymer ?
#
loop_
_entity_poly.entity_id
_entity_poly.type
_entity_poly.pdbx_seq_one_letter_code
_entity_poly.pdbx_strand_id
1 'polypeptide(L)'
;MLKQTLILLLSAVSASADPLITQFKQPDSFPLSFRLSLPQHSTVISHVQTDTHDTITAKIDDDRGECMVVEAIDGAGKCIWSRDFGYDMSANPGGCSAALSFHPEVSALIVSYHGYKSNHAHSLLFLDKSKTEYKVREYASEAPDIIPFLKKQQGYEDDYKYWICPSRFSGNNVIFSCIPLERPESGFPHPLAQGLRWFDITASLSEDFKLTPISATISHQ
;
A
#
# COMPACT_ATOMS: atom_id res chain seq x y z
N MET A 1 1.52 38.71 50.08
CA MET A 1 1.52 39.22 48.69
C MET A 1 2.41 38.30 47.85
N LEU A 2 1.83 37.28 47.18
CA LEU A 2 2.55 36.48 46.19
C LEU A 2 2.19 37.00 44.79
N LYS A 3 3.21 37.43 44.04
CA LYS A 3 3.10 37.77 42.62
C LYS A 3 2.96 36.47 41.83
N GLN A 4 1.80 36.23 41.21
CA GLN A 4 1.65 35.21 40.18
C GLN A 4 2.26 35.74 38.89
N THR A 5 3.41 35.20 38.52
CA THR A 5 4.01 35.42 37.19
C THR A 5 3.27 34.52 36.21
N LEU A 6 2.43 35.11 35.38
CA LEU A 6 1.77 34.44 34.25
C LEU A 6 2.86 34.13 33.20
N ILE A 7 3.27 32.87 33.10
CA ILE A 7 4.12 32.41 31.99
C ILE A 7 3.18 32.15 30.80
N LEU A 8 3.14 33.13 29.88
CA LEU A 8 2.59 32.95 28.55
C LEU A 8 3.55 32.05 27.76
N LEU A 9 3.25 30.74 27.74
CA LEU A 9 3.81 29.83 26.75
C LEU A 9 3.26 30.24 25.38
N LEU A 10 4.08 30.96 24.61
CA LEU A 10 3.91 31.12 23.18
C LEU A 10 4.00 29.72 22.55
N SER A 11 2.86 29.06 22.38
CA SER A 11 2.74 27.95 21.46
C SER A 11 3.02 28.51 20.06
N ALA A 12 4.25 28.34 19.58
CA ALA A 12 4.57 28.51 18.19
C ALA A 12 3.65 27.55 17.43
N VAL A 13 2.63 28.11 16.78
CA VAL A 13 1.89 27.41 15.74
C VAL A 13 2.90 27.25 14.62
N SER A 14 3.62 26.13 14.61
CA SER A 14 4.41 25.76 13.45
C SER A 14 3.46 25.78 12.27
N ALA A 15 3.63 26.75 11.37
CA ALA A 15 2.97 26.73 10.08
C ALA A 15 3.45 25.44 9.40
N SER A 16 2.61 24.41 9.43
CA SER A 16 2.82 23.22 8.61
C SER A 16 2.86 23.72 7.17
N ALA A 17 4.00 23.62 6.52
CA ALA A 17 4.11 24.00 5.14
C ALA A 17 3.22 23.09 4.28
N ASP A 18 2.69 23.63 3.19
CA ASP A 18 1.80 22.87 2.32
C ASP A 18 2.56 21.70 1.69
N PRO A 19 1.99 20.48 1.71
CA PRO A 19 2.62 19.30 1.12
C PRO A 19 2.73 19.44 -0.40
N LEU A 20 3.74 18.78 -0.98
CA LEU A 20 3.84 18.60 -2.43
C LEU A 20 2.82 17.54 -2.87
N ILE A 21 1.81 17.95 -3.63
CA ILE A 21 0.77 17.06 -4.13
C ILE A 21 1.04 16.69 -5.60
N THR A 22 1.03 15.39 -5.90
CA THR A 22 1.09 14.86 -7.28
C THR A 22 -0.11 13.95 -7.54
N GLN A 23 -0.82 14.13 -8.65
CA GLN A 23 -2.00 13.31 -8.98
C GLN A 23 -1.60 12.01 -9.68
N PHE A 24 -2.28 10.92 -9.37
CA PHE A 24 -2.19 9.70 -10.17
C PHE A 24 -3.15 9.78 -11.37
N LYS A 25 -2.73 9.23 -12.50
CA LYS A 25 -3.58 8.88 -13.63
C LYS A 25 -4.37 7.62 -13.29
N GLN A 26 -5.64 7.63 -13.67
CA GLN A 26 -6.58 6.56 -13.43
C GLN A 26 -7.53 6.41 -14.64
N PRO A 27 -8.21 5.28 -14.78
CA PRO A 27 -9.26 5.13 -15.78
C PRO A 27 -10.41 6.13 -15.55
N ASP A 28 -10.96 6.71 -16.62
CA ASP A 28 -12.09 7.66 -16.55
C ASP A 28 -13.35 7.05 -15.90
N SER A 29 -13.50 5.74 -15.99
CA SER A 29 -14.60 4.99 -15.37
C SER A 29 -14.42 4.78 -13.86
N PHE A 30 -13.24 5.09 -13.31
CA PHE A 30 -12.94 4.92 -11.90
C PHE A 30 -13.53 6.10 -11.09
N PRO A 31 -14.32 5.84 -10.04
CA PRO A 31 -15.20 6.84 -9.46
C PRO A 31 -14.54 7.82 -8.48
N LEU A 32 -13.26 7.62 -8.14
CA LEU A 32 -12.50 8.44 -7.19
C LEU A 32 -11.20 8.88 -7.83
N SER A 33 -10.68 10.03 -7.42
CA SER A 33 -9.33 10.48 -7.76
C SER A 33 -8.31 10.05 -6.73
N PHE A 34 -7.08 9.78 -7.15
CA PHE A 34 -5.98 9.46 -6.24
C PHE A 34 -4.84 10.44 -6.38
N ARG A 35 -4.23 10.77 -5.24
CA ARG A 35 -3.05 11.64 -5.21
C ARG A 35 -2.02 11.14 -4.23
N LEU A 36 -0.77 11.45 -4.53
CA LEU A 36 0.36 11.33 -3.65
C LEU A 36 0.58 12.67 -2.94
N SER A 37 0.47 12.66 -1.62
CA SER A 37 0.90 13.75 -0.76
C SER A 37 2.31 13.45 -0.27
N LEU A 38 3.24 14.30 -0.68
CA LEU A 38 4.64 14.24 -0.32
C LEU A 38 4.98 15.41 0.60
N PRO A 39 6.02 15.27 1.42
CA PRO A 39 6.50 16.40 2.18
C PRO A 39 7.03 17.53 1.29
N GLN A 40 6.98 18.77 1.77
CA GLN A 40 7.17 19.99 0.95
C GLN A 40 8.48 19.97 0.14
N HIS A 41 9.57 19.50 0.74
CA HIS A 41 10.91 19.50 0.12
C HIS A 41 11.22 18.24 -0.68
N SER A 42 10.19 17.46 -1.02
CA SER A 42 10.33 16.30 -1.87
C SER A 42 10.56 16.68 -3.34
N THR A 43 11.20 15.79 -4.08
CA THR A 43 11.38 15.86 -5.52
C THR A 43 10.78 14.62 -6.16
N VAL A 44 9.91 14.81 -7.14
CA VAL A 44 9.43 13.71 -8.01
C VAL A 44 10.52 13.39 -9.02
N ILE A 45 11.06 12.18 -8.96
CA ILE A 45 12.14 11.69 -9.83
C ILE A 45 11.56 11.15 -11.13
N SER A 46 10.46 10.41 -11.06
CA SER A 46 9.79 9.86 -12.22
C SER A 46 8.30 9.68 -11.99
N HIS A 47 7.56 9.70 -13.10
CA HIS A 47 6.13 9.44 -13.14
C HIS A 47 5.84 8.60 -14.39
N VAL A 48 5.59 7.31 -14.20
CA VAL A 48 5.43 6.34 -15.29
C VAL A 48 4.00 5.85 -15.32
N GLN A 49 3.33 6.11 -16.44
CA GLN A 49 1.90 5.91 -16.59
C GLN A 49 1.57 4.96 -17.74
N THR A 50 0.57 4.13 -17.49
CA THR A 50 -0.18 3.37 -18.50
C THR A 50 -1.66 3.65 -18.30
N ASP A 51 -2.56 2.87 -18.90
CA ASP A 51 -4.00 3.06 -18.73
C ASP A 51 -4.52 2.43 -17.43
N THR A 52 -3.89 1.35 -16.96
CA THR A 52 -4.32 0.62 -15.76
C THR A 52 -3.29 0.64 -14.64
N HIS A 53 -2.18 1.34 -14.83
CA HIS A 53 -1.09 1.40 -13.86
C HIS A 53 -0.41 2.77 -13.88
N ASP A 54 -0.19 3.35 -12.71
CA ASP A 54 0.55 4.60 -12.54
C ASP A 54 1.51 4.51 -11.35
N THR A 55 2.79 4.79 -11.59
CA THR A 55 3.85 4.82 -10.57
C THR A 55 4.47 6.21 -10.49
N ILE A 56 4.52 6.75 -9.27
CA ILE A 56 5.26 7.97 -8.94
C ILE A 56 6.45 7.58 -8.06
N THR A 57 7.67 7.95 -8.47
CA THR A 57 8.89 7.82 -7.66
C THR A 57 9.29 9.18 -7.14
N ALA A 58 9.47 9.32 -5.84
CA ALA A 58 9.88 10.55 -5.20
C ALA A 58 11.01 10.34 -4.19
N LYS A 59 11.80 11.39 -3.96
CA LYS A 59 12.87 11.45 -2.98
C LYS A 59 12.71 12.68 -2.12
N ILE A 60 13.21 12.61 -0.90
CA ILE A 60 13.37 13.75 -0.02
C ILE A 60 14.77 13.70 0.60
N ASP A 61 15.35 14.86 0.90
CA ASP A 61 16.70 14.93 1.47
C ASP A 61 16.72 14.86 3.01
N ASP A 62 15.62 15.20 3.67
CA ASP A 62 15.42 15.08 5.13
C ASP A 62 13.95 14.74 5.41
N ASP A 63 13.66 13.53 5.91
CA ASP A 63 12.32 12.99 6.15
C ASP A 63 11.95 12.92 7.63
N ARG A 64 12.55 13.76 8.49
CA ARG A 64 12.28 13.76 9.93
C ARG A 64 10.80 14.04 10.25
N GLY A 65 10.02 12.97 10.34
CA GLY A 65 8.60 12.99 10.70
C GLY A 65 7.64 13.23 9.54
N GLU A 66 8.11 13.16 8.29
CA GLU A 66 7.28 13.39 7.11
C GLU A 66 7.24 12.13 6.23
N CYS A 67 6.08 11.83 5.65
CA CYS A 67 5.85 10.55 4.98
C CYS A 67 5.24 10.68 3.58
N MET A 68 5.38 9.62 2.79
CA MET A 68 4.65 9.43 1.54
C MET A 68 3.24 8.92 1.82
N VAL A 69 2.23 9.74 1.53
CA VAL A 69 0.83 9.39 1.78
C VAL A 69 0.08 9.28 0.47
N VAL A 70 -0.60 8.15 0.24
CA VAL A 70 -1.56 8.03 -0.86
C VAL A 70 -2.95 8.33 -0.32
N GLU A 71 -3.69 9.18 -1.03
CA GLU A 71 -5.02 9.60 -0.66
C GLU A 71 -6.03 9.29 -1.77
N ALA A 72 -7.21 8.82 -1.39
CA ALA A 72 -8.37 8.70 -2.25
C ALA A 72 -9.33 9.87 -1.99
N ILE A 73 -9.66 10.59 -3.05
CA ILE A 73 -10.44 11.83 -3.03
C ILE A 73 -11.75 11.61 -3.78
N ASP A 74 -12.87 12.03 -3.17
CA ASP A 74 -14.18 11.99 -3.80
C ASP A 74 -14.40 13.15 -4.79
N GLY A 75 -15.52 13.12 -5.52
CA GLY A 75 -15.87 14.18 -6.49
C GLY A 75 -16.11 15.57 -5.87
N ALA A 76 -16.23 15.67 -4.54
CA ALA A 76 -16.32 16.93 -3.82
C ALA A 76 -14.95 17.44 -3.32
N GLY A 77 -13.87 16.70 -3.58
CA GLY A 77 -12.51 17.04 -3.14
C GLY A 77 -12.20 16.59 -1.72
N LYS A 78 -13.06 15.79 -1.08
CA LYS A 78 -12.85 15.29 0.29
C LYS A 78 -12.00 14.02 0.27
N CYS A 79 -11.01 13.96 1.17
CA CYS A 79 -10.26 12.73 1.42
C CYS A 79 -11.13 11.71 2.16
N ILE A 80 -11.34 10.54 1.55
CA ILE A 80 -12.19 9.47 2.09
C ILE A 80 -11.41 8.19 2.45
N TRP A 81 -10.16 8.11 2.04
CA TRP A 81 -9.19 7.11 2.49
C TRP A 81 -7.80 7.69 2.35
N SER A 82 -6.93 7.42 3.31
CA SER A 82 -5.51 7.73 3.22
C SER A 82 -4.69 6.62 3.86
N ARG A 83 -3.51 6.38 3.31
CA ARG A 83 -2.52 5.51 3.92
C ARG A 83 -1.15 6.17 3.83
N ASP A 84 -0.56 6.25 5.01
CA ASP A 84 0.85 6.53 5.18
C ASP A 84 1.64 5.24 4.87
N PHE A 85 2.53 5.33 3.89
CA PHE A 85 3.41 4.22 3.49
C PHE A 85 4.83 4.33 4.09
N GLY A 86 5.04 5.26 5.01
CA GLY A 86 6.14 5.24 5.96
C GLY A 86 7.45 5.88 5.50
N TYR A 87 8.40 5.77 6.42
CA TYR A 87 9.63 6.52 6.65
C TYR A 87 10.84 5.96 5.87
N ASP A 88 12.00 6.62 5.99
CA ASP A 88 13.28 6.32 5.32
C ASP A 88 13.29 6.63 3.80
N MET A 89 12.46 7.57 3.36
CA MET A 89 12.56 8.12 2.01
C MET A 89 13.91 8.77 1.73
N SER A 90 14.53 9.38 2.76
CA SER A 90 15.86 9.99 2.65
C SER A 90 16.98 8.94 2.51
N ALA A 91 16.74 7.70 2.97
CA ALA A 91 17.72 6.62 2.93
C ALA A 91 17.84 5.95 1.55
N ASN A 92 16.86 6.13 0.66
CA ASN A 92 16.88 5.55 -0.68
C ASN A 92 17.40 6.57 -1.72
N PRO A 93 18.65 6.43 -2.23
CA PRO A 93 19.21 7.39 -3.19
C PRO A 93 18.44 7.44 -4.53
N GLY A 94 17.74 6.37 -4.89
CA GLY A 94 16.88 6.31 -6.09
C GLY A 94 15.44 6.80 -5.86
N GLY A 95 15.11 7.20 -4.63
CA GLY A 95 13.76 7.51 -4.20
C GLY A 95 12.91 6.28 -3.91
N CYS A 96 11.78 6.52 -3.25
CA CYS A 96 10.74 5.53 -3.00
C CYS A 96 9.61 5.70 -4.01
N SER A 97 8.88 4.63 -4.31
CA SER A 97 7.76 4.70 -5.24
C SER A 97 6.44 4.30 -4.62
N ALA A 98 5.38 4.98 -5.04
CA ALA A 98 4.00 4.57 -4.85
C ALA A 98 3.40 4.27 -6.22
N ALA A 99 2.71 3.15 -6.33
CA ALA A 99 2.09 2.71 -7.56
C ALA A 99 0.63 2.31 -7.34
N LEU A 100 -0.22 2.70 -8.27
CA LEU A 100 -1.62 2.27 -8.34
C LEU A 100 -1.77 1.33 -9.52
N SER A 101 -2.32 0.14 -9.28
CA SER A 101 -2.80 -0.76 -10.33
C SER A 101 -4.31 -0.82 -10.24
N PHE A 102 -5.02 -0.58 -11.33
CA PHE A 102 -6.48 -0.59 -11.37
C PHE A 102 -6.97 -1.89 -12.00
N HIS A 103 -8.04 -2.45 -11.42
CA HIS A 103 -8.69 -3.61 -12.01
C HIS A 103 -9.46 -3.19 -13.27
N PRO A 104 -9.45 -3.97 -14.37
CA PRO A 104 -10.07 -3.59 -15.63
C PRO A 104 -11.61 -3.48 -15.59
N GLU A 105 -12.28 -4.37 -14.85
CA GLU A 105 -13.75 -4.45 -14.85
C GLU A 105 -14.41 -3.98 -13.55
N VAL A 106 -13.95 -4.45 -12.38
CA VAL A 106 -14.49 -4.04 -11.08
C VAL A 106 -13.79 -2.79 -10.54
N SER A 107 -14.47 -2.03 -9.68
CA SER A 107 -13.91 -0.83 -9.04
C SER A 107 -12.96 -1.19 -7.89
N ALA A 108 -11.89 -1.91 -8.21
CA ALA A 108 -10.83 -2.31 -7.29
C ALA A 108 -9.47 -1.78 -7.75
N LEU A 109 -8.57 -1.56 -6.79
CA LEU A 109 -7.18 -1.21 -7.09
C LEU A 109 -6.21 -1.83 -6.09
N ILE A 110 -4.96 -1.97 -6.50
CA ILE A 110 -3.83 -2.29 -5.62
C ILE A 110 -3.00 -1.02 -5.48
N VAL A 111 -2.81 -0.57 -4.24
CA VAL A 111 -1.82 0.44 -3.87
C VAL A 111 -0.56 -0.31 -3.46
N SER A 112 0.56 -0.04 -4.11
CA SER A 112 1.86 -0.63 -3.82
C SER A 112 2.84 0.47 -3.44
N TYR A 113 3.63 0.23 -2.40
CA TYR A 113 4.74 1.08 -2.01
C TYR A 113 6.04 0.28 -2.03
N HIS A 114 7.06 0.89 -2.64
CA HIS A 114 8.42 0.36 -2.67
C HIS A 114 9.38 1.38 -2.05
N GLY A 115 9.71 1.13 -0.78
CA GLY A 115 10.61 1.92 0.03
C GLY A 115 12.06 1.44 0.01
N TYR A 116 12.83 1.89 0.99
CA TYR A 116 14.22 1.47 1.18
C TYR A 116 14.32 0.01 1.65
N LYS A 117 15.28 -0.75 1.09
CA LYS A 117 15.51 -2.18 1.38
C LYS A 117 14.24 -3.02 1.22
N SER A 118 13.78 -3.65 2.29
CA SER A 118 12.62 -4.55 2.31
C SER A 118 11.34 -3.85 2.78
N ASN A 119 11.34 -2.50 2.86
CA ASN A 119 10.14 -1.75 3.22
C ASN A 119 9.19 -1.71 2.02
N HIS A 120 8.38 -2.75 1.88
CA HIS A 120 7.35 -2.86 0.87
C HIS A 120 6.00 -3.05 1.53
N ALA A 121 4.98 -2.37 0.99
CA ALA A 121 3.62 -2.46 1.49
C ALA A 121 2.65 -2.48 0.33
N HIS A 122 1.59 -3.28 0.46
CA HIS A 122 0.56 -3.41 -0.56
C HIS A 122 -0.81 -3.36 0.10
N SER A 123 -1.78 -2.80 -0.59
CA SER A 123 -3.15 -2.67 -0.10
C SER A 123 -4.10 -2.89 -1.25
N LEU A 124 -4.99 -3.87 -1.12
CA LEU A 124 -6.08 -4.07 -2.06
C LEU A 124 -7.28 -3.27 -1.58
N LEU A 125 -7.74 -2.34 -2.40
CA LEU A 125 -8.89 -1.50 -2.14
C LEU A 125 -10.03 -1.85 -3.09
N PHE A 126 -11.24 -1.70 -2.61
CA PHE A 126 -12.46 -1.78 -3.39
C PHE A 126 -13.36 -0.60 -3.08
N LEU A 127 -13.98 -0.10 -4.13
CA LEU A 127 -14.88 1.04 -4.07
C LEU A 127 -16.31 0.54 -4.13
N ASP A 128 -16.95 0.54 -2.97
CA ASP A 128 -18.38 0.27 -2.86
C ASP A 128 -19.15 1.49 -3.37
N LYS A 129 -19.80 1.31 -4.53
CA LYS A 129 -20.70 2.28 -5.16
C LYS A 129 -22.09 2.15 -4.53
N SER A 130 -22.21 2.41 -3.24
CA SER A 130 -23.52 2.59 -2.63
C SER A 130 -24.16 3.86 -3.18
N LYS A 131 -25.48 3.86 -3.42
CA LYS A 131 -26.21 4.84 -4.26
C LYS A 131 -26.05 6.33 -3.91
N THR A 132 -25.47 6.68 -2.75
CA THR A 132 -25.34 8.07 -2.29
C THR A 132 -23.94 8.44 -1.80
N GLU A 133 -23.05 7.48 -1.53
CA GLU A 133 -21.70 7.74 -1.03
C GLU A 133 -20.71 6.66 -1.51
N TYR A 134 -19.52 7.08 -1.91
CA TYR A 134 -18.41 6.18 -2.17
C TYR A 134 -17.77 5.75 -0.86
N LYS A 135 -17.64 4.44 -0.66
CA LYS A 135 -16.90 3.88 0.47
C LYS A 135 -15.71 3.09 -0.04
N VAL A 136 -14.54 3.40 0.50
CA VAL A 136 -13.33 2.61 0.27
C VAL A 136 -13.32 1.48 1.29
N ARG A 137 -13.34 0.24 0.80
CA ARG A 137 -13.13 -0.97 1.61
C ARG A 137 -11.73 -1.47 1.32
N GLU A 138 -10.96 -1.67 2.37
CA GLU A 138 -9.64 -2.27 2.26
C GLU A 138 -9.70 -3.76 2.61
N TYR A 139 -8.99 -4.59 1.85
CA TYR A 139 -8.84 -6.00 2.19
C TYR A 139 -8.00 -6.14 3.45
N ALA A 140 -8.45 -6.99 4.37
CA ALA A 140 -7.85 -7.12 5.67
C ALA A 140 -6.41 -7.68 5.56
N SER A 141 -5.47 -7.07 6.29
CA SER A 141 -4.04 -7.39 6.19
C SER A 141 -3.70 -8.80 6.67
N GLU A 142 -4.55 -9.40 7.50
CA GLU A 142 -4.46 -10.80 7.92
C GLU A 142 -4.84 -11.81 6.83
N ALA A 143 -5.33 -11.36 5.67
CA ALA A 143 -5.66 -12.18 4.50
C ALA A 143 -6.51 -13.45 4.84
N PRO A 144 -7.70 -13.28 5.44
CA PRO A 144 -8.47 -14.37 6.04
C PRO A 144 -8.93 -15.43 5.03
N ASP A 145 -9.07 -15.07 3.75
CA ASP A 145 -9.46 -16.00 2.69
C ASP A 145 -8.26 -16.73 2.08
N ILE A 146 -7.08 -16.10 2.09
CA ILE A 146 -5.87 -16.63 1.46
C ILE A 146 -5.15 -17.63 2.36
N ILE A 147 -5.01 -17.33 3.66
CA ILE A 147 -4.27 -18.17 4.61
C ILE A 147 -4.80 -19.63 4.65
N PRO A 148 -6.12 -19.89 4.84
CA PRO A 148 -6.63 -21.25 4.92
C PRO A 148 -6.42 -22.05 3.63
N PHE A 149 -6.36 -21.36 2.49
CA PHE A 149 -6.06 -21.98 1.20
C PHE A 149 -4.57 -22.28 1.06
N LEU A 150 -3.70 -21.35 1.45
CA LEU A 150 -2.24 -21.51 1.44
C LEU A 150 -1.78 -22.72 2.26
N LYS A 151 -2.38 -22.93 3.45
CA LYS A 151 -2.08 -24.07 4.34
C LYS A 151 -2.31 -25.44 3.72
N LYS A 152 -3.12 -25.53 2.67
CA LYS A 152 -3.44 -26.79 1.98
C LYS A 152 -2.45 -27.09 0.84
N GLN A 153 -1.55 -26.17 0.51
CA GLN A 153 -0.64 -26.32 -0.62
C GLN A 153 0.56 -27.19 -0.28
N GLN A 154 0.99 -28.01 -1.25
CA GLN A 154 2.15 -28.87 -1.06
C GLN A 154 3.45 -28.04 -0.93
N GLY A 155 4.17 -28.24 0.18
CA GLY A 155 5.39 -27.49 0.50
C GLY A 155 5.12 -26.19 1.24
N TYR A 156 3.90 -25.97 1.73
CA TYR A 156 3.64 -25.04 2.82
C TYR A 156 4.26 -25.57 4.11
N GLU A 157 4.89 -24.70 4.91
CA GLU A 157 5.51 -25.04 6.19
C GLU A 157 4.88 -24.24 7.33
N ASP A 158 4.19 -24.92 8.25
CA ASP A 158 3.47 -24.31 9.39
C ASP A 158 4.40 -23.52 10.34
N ASP A 159 5.69 -23.86 10.39
CA ASP A 159 6.69 -23.23 11.26
C ASP A 159 7.09 -21.82 10.79
N TYR A 160 6.70 -21.44 9.58
CA TYR A 160 7.01 -20.14 8.98
C TYR A 160 5.79 -19.23 8.99
N LYS A 161 6.01 -17.94 9.30
CA LYS A 161 5.03 -16.91 8.98
C LYS A 161 5.10 -16.65 7.48
N TYR A 162 4.01 -16.22 6.87
CA TYR A 162 4.01 -15.82 5.47
C TYR A 162 3.60 -14.37 5.37
N TRP A 163 4.36 -13.58 4.61
CA TRP A 163 3.89 -12.31 4.12
C TRP A 163 2.98 -12.57 2.93
N ILE A 164 1.72 -12.15 3.05
CA ILE A 164 0.71 -12.33 2.02
C ILE A 164 0.29 -10.95 1.55
N CYS A 165 0.58 -10.63 0.29
CA CYS A 165 0.31 -9.31 -0.26
C CYS A 165 -0.31 -9.39 -1.66
N PRO A 166 -1.28 -8.52 -1.99
CA PRO A 166 -1.79 -8.41 -3.35
C PRO A 166 -0.69 -7.86 -4.26
N SER A 167 -0.31 -8.64 -5.27
CA SER A 167 0.81 -8.33 -6.17
C SER A 167 0.34 -7.63 -7.44
N ARG A 168 -0.66 -8.21 -8.13
CA ARG A 168 -1.12 -7.75 -9.44
C ARG A 168 -2.53 -8.26 -9.76
N PHE A 169 -3.17 -7.62 -10.72
CA PHE A 169 -4.36 -8.17 -11.37
C PHE A 169 -3.98 -9.04 -12.57
N SER A 170 -4.78 -10.07 -12.84
CA SER A 170 -4.65 -10.94 -14.02
C SER A 170 -6.04 -11.31 -14.53
N GLY A 171 -6.47 -10.65 -15.61
CA GLY A 171 -7.87 -10.70 -16.03
C GLY A 171 -8.80 -10.22 -14.91
N ASN A 172 -9.75 -11.06 -14.51
CA ASN A 172 -10.71 -10.79 -13.44
C ASN A 172 -10.28 -11.30 -12.06
N ASN A 173 -8.99 -11.63 -11.92
CA ASN A 173 -8.45 -12.21 -10.70
C ASN A 173 -7.40 -11.30 -10.07
N VAL A 174 -7.20 -11.46 -8.77
CA VAL A 174 -6.09 -10.90 -8.01
C VAL A 174 -5.08 -12.00 -7.74
N ILE A 175 -3.81 -11.71 -7.96
CA ILE A 175 -2.71 -12.59 -7.57
C ILE A 175 -2.12 -12.07 -6.27
N PHE A 176 -2.09 -12.93 -5.26
CA PHE A 176 -1.43 -12.70 -3.99
C PHE A 176 -0.08 -13.41 -3.98
N SER A 177 0.99 -12.67 -3.72
CA SER A 177 2.30 -13.26 -3.43
C SER A 177 2.37 -13.63 -1.96
N CYS A 178 2.70 -14.89 -1.71
CA CYS A 178 2.80 -15.50 -0.39
C CYS A 178 4.26 -15.91 -0.18
N ILE A 179 4.97 -15.08 0.56
CA ILE A 179 6.42 -15.17 0.73
C ILE A 179 6.66 -15.66 2.16
N PRO A 180 7.27 -16.84 2.37
CA PRO A 180 7.64 -17.29 3.70
C PRO A 180 8.58 -16.27 4.33
N LEU A 181 8.35 -15.95 5.60
CA LEU A 181 9.16 -15.11 6.48
C LEU A 181 9.79 -15.99 7.55
N GLU A 182 10.92 -15.56 8.10
CA GLU A 182 11.74 -16.29 9.06
C GLU A 182 10.96 -16.85 10.28
N ARG A 183 11.50 -17.92 10.86
CA ARG A 183 10.93 -18.56 12.05
C ARG A 183 10.87 -17.55 13.20
N PRO A 184 9.76 -17.48 13.96
CA PRO A 184 9.63 -16.56 15.09
C PRO A 184 10.73 -16.69 16.15
N GLU A 185 11.38 -17.86 16.25
CA GLU A 185 12.32 -18.21 17.32
C GLU A 185 13.78 -17.81 17.04
N SER A 186 14.17 -17.52 15.79
CA SER A 186 15.59 -17.38 15.41
C SER A 186 16.17 -15.97 15.50
N GLY A 187 15.36 -14.91 15.54
CA GLY A 187 15.80 -13.54 15.88
C GLY A 187 16.82 -12.83 14.96
N PHE A 188 17.24 -13.43 13.84
CA PHE A 188 18.06 -12.78 12.79
C PHE A 188 17.17 -12.17 11.69
N PRO A 189 17.71 -11.39 10.73
CA PRO A 189 16.97 -10.91 9.57
C PRO A 189 17.18 -11.79 8.32
N HIS A 190 16.08 -11.89 7.58
CA HIS A 190 15.78 -12.79 6.47
C HIS A 190 16.09 -12.21 5.06
N PRO A 191 16.80 -12.95 4.16
CA PRO A 191 16.91 -12.63 2.73
C PRO A 191 15.85 -13.30 1.82
N LEU A 192 14.69 -13.70 2.38
CA LEU A 192 13.62 -14.49 1.77
C LEU A 192 13.90 -16.00 1.75
N ALA A 193 13.74 -16.62 2.93
CA ALA A 193 13.87 -18.03 3.30
C ALA A 193 14.45 -18.91 2.19
N GLN A 194 15.79 -18.89 2.08
CA GLN A 194 16.50 -19.57 1.02
C GLN A 194 16.13 -21.07 1.02
N GLY A 195 15.67 -21.57 -0.13
CA GLY A 195 15.22 -22.95 -0.31
C GLY A 195 13.75 -23.22 0.06
N LEU A 196 13.00 -22.21 0.50
CA LEU A 196 11.55 -22.33 0.72
C LEU A 196 10.74 -21.88 -0.49
N ARG A 197 9.59 -22.53 -0.64
CA ARG A 197 8.66 -22.27 -1.74
C ARG A 197 7.86 -21.01 -1.48
N TRP A 198 7.90 -20.11 -2.46
CA TRP A 198 6.97 -18.99 -2.52
C TRP A 198 5.78 -19.40 -3.35
N PHE A 199 4.61 -18.87 -3.00
CA PHE A 199 3.37 -19.18 -3.71
C PHE A 199 2.78 -17.90 -4.28
N ASP A 200 2.34 -17.98 -5.53
CA ASP A 200 1.39 -17.03 -6.10
C ASP A 200 0.00 -17.67 -6.02
N ILE A 201 -0.89 -17.12 -5.18
CA ILE A 201 -2.28 -17.55 -5.07
C ILE A 201 -3.15 -16.67 -5.96
N THR A 202 -3.84 -17.28 -6.91
CA THR A 202 -4.84 -16.58 -7.73
C THR A 202 -6.20 -16.68 -7.06
N ALA A 203 -6.86 -15.55 -6.85
CA ALA A 203 -8.20 -15.47 -6.28
C ALA A 203 -9.14 -14.69 -7.21
N SER A 204 -10.38 -15.16 -7.37
CA SER A 204 -11.42 -14.36 -8.01
C SER A 204 -11.86 -13.25 -7.07
N LEU A 205 -12.18 -12.11 -7.66
CA LEU A 205 -12.72 -10.95 -6.97
C LEU A 205 -14.13 -10.67 -7.49
N SER A 206 -15.13 -10.79 -6.62
CA SER A 206 -16.51 -10.44 -6.96
C SER A 206 -16.84 -8.96 -6.66
N GLU A 207 -17.97 -8.50 -7.20
CA GLU A 207 -18.46 -7.12 -7.05
C GLU A 207 -18.83 -6.73 -5.59
N ASP A 208 -19.00 -7.69 -4.69
CA ASP A 208 -19.23 -7.47 -3.26
C ASP A 208 -17.93 -7.44 -2.42
N PHE A 209 -16.79 -7.42 -3.11
CA PHE A 209 -15.44 -7.49 -2.55
C PHE A 209 -15.13 -8.80 -1.81
N LYS A 210 -15.76 -9.90 -2.21
CA LYS A 210 -15.40 -11.23 -1.72
C LYS A 210 -14.27 -11.81 -2.56
N LEU A 211 -13.24 -12.32 -1.88
CA LEU A 211 -12.13 -13.03 -2.49
C LEU A 211 -12.34 -14.53 -2.34
N THR A 212 -12.16 -15.28 -3.44
CA THR A 212 -12.20 -16.74 -3.41
C THR A 212 -10.94 -17.29 -4.08
N PRO A 213 -10.00 -17.88 -3.32
CA PRO A 213 -8.83 -18.54 -3.90
C PRO A 213 -9.23 -19.66 -4.87
N ILE A 214 -8.56 -19.71 -6.03
CA ILE A 214 -8.85 -20.63 -7.12
C ILE A 214 -7.68 -21.61 -7.29
N SER A 215 -6.46 -21.08 -7.33
CA SER A 215 -5.25 -21.86 -7.61
C SER A 215 -4.03 -21.30 -6.89
N ALA A 216 -3.01 -22.13 -6.73
CA ALA A 216 -1.69 -21.73 -6.29
C ALA A 216 -0.64 -22.24 -7.26
N THR A 217 0.37 -21.41 -7.52
CA THR A 217 1.57 -21.79 -8.29
C THR A 217 2.81 -21.49 -7.47
N ILE A 218 3.81 -22.36 -7.53
CA ILE A 218 5.10 -22.09 -6.90
C ILE A 218 5.84 -21.07 -7.77
N SER A 219 6.12 -19.88 -7.22
CA SER A 219 6.79 -18.81 -7.95
C SER A 219 8.31 -18.82 -7.79
N HIS A 220 8.82 -19.39 -6.69
CA HIS A 220 10.26 -19.50 -6.40
C HIS A 220 10.57 -20.80 -5.63
N GLN A 221 11.77 -21.38 -5.85
CA GLN A 221 12.33 -22.54 -5.14
C GLN A 221 13.83 -22.33 -4.89
#